data_AF-A0A354GFB3-F1
#
_entry.id   AF-A0A354GFB3-F1
#
_cell.length_a   1.000
_cell.length_b   1.000
_cell.length_c   1.000
_cell.angle_alpha   90.00
_cell.angle_beta   90.00
_cell.angle_gamma   90.00
#
_symmetry.space_group_name_H-M   'P 1'
#
loop_
_entity.id
_entity.type
_entity.pdbx_description
1 polymer ?
#
loop_
_entity_poly.entity_id
_entity_poly.type
_entity_poly.pdbx_seq_one_letter_code
_entity_poly.pdbx_strand_id
1 'polypeptide(L)'
;MKAHTKETQTTMTPEKSLTTLKEGNLRFQKSLRANRNLLEQVNDTIKGQFPFATILSCIDSRVSSELIFDQGIGDIFSVRIAGNFVNEDILGSMEFACKLAGTKLIVVLGHTSCGAVKGACDDAKLGNLTGMLKKIKPAVEAVTEPKEVSIRNSSNENFVNEVAKKNVELTIDNIIKQSEVLADMHNNKEIQIIGGMYNIQDGSVTFYE
;
A
#
# COMPACT_ATOMS: atom_id res chain seq x y z
N MET A 1 -6.44 -22.26 -7.04
CA MET A 1 -7.13 -21.18 -6.32
C MET A 1 -7.95 -20.43 -7.33
N LYS A 2 -9.25 -20.31 -7.07
CA LYS A 2 -10.19 -19.53 -7.89
C LYS A 2 -10.26 -18.09 -7.38
N ALA A 3 -10.78 -17.18 -8.19
CA ALA A 3 -11.04 -15.82 -7.74
C ALA A 3 -12.10 -15.79 -6.63
N HIS A 4 -12.09 -14.73 -5.82
CA HIS A 4 -13.16 -14.48 -4.84
C HIS A 4 -14.51 -14.30 -5.54
N THR A 5 -15.57 -14.81 -4.92
CA THR A 5 -16.96 -14.57 -5.31
C THR A 5 -17.60 -13.62 -4.32
N LYS A 6 -18.82 -13.15 -4.61
CA LYS A 6 -19.59 -12.33 -3.68
C LYS A 6 -19.74 -13.03 -2.32
N GLU A 7 -20.08 -14.32 -2.34
CA GLU A 7 -20.27 -15.12 -1.13
C GLU A 7 -18.96 -15.19 -0.33
N THR A 8 -17.83 -15.51 -0.97
CA THR A 8 -16.57 -15.62 -0.23
C THR A 8 -16.10 -14.27 0.32
N GLN A 9 -16.27 -13.18 -0.44
CA GLN A 9 -15.93 -11.82 0.01
C GLN A 9 -16.79 -11.38 1.20
N THR A 10 -18.09 -11.73 1.25
CA THR A 10 -18.95 -11.37 2.40
C THR A 10 -18.51 -11.99 3.72
N THR A 11 -17.74 -13.09 3.67
CA THR A 11 -17.18 -13.73 4.87
C THR A 11 -15.83 -13.15 5.31
N MET A 12 -15.26 -12.24 4.51
CA MET A 12 -14.01 -11.56 4.84
C MET A 12 -14.26 -10.51 5.93
N THR A 13 -13.29 -10.42 6.83
CA THR A 13 -13.18 -9.37 7.84
C THR A 13 -11.82 -8.71 7.67
N PRO A 14 -11.59 -7.51 8.24
CA PRO A 14 -10.27 -6.88 8.15
C PRO A 14 -9.14 -7.79 8.66
N GLU A 15 -9.37 -8.55 9.74
CA GLU A 15 -8.38 -9.47 10.33
C GLU A 15 -8.10 -10.66 9.42
N LYS A 16 -9.14 -11.23 8.77
CA LYS A 16 -8.96 -12.31 7.79
C LYS A 16 -8.22 -11.84 6.55
N SER A 17 -8.55 -10.63 6.07
CA SER A 17 -7.84 -9.98 4.96
C SER A 17 -6.37 -9.79 5.28
N LEU A 18 -6.05 -9.28 6.48
CA LEU A 18 -4.68 -9.08 6.93
C LEU A 18 -3.92 -10.41 7.04
N THR A 19 -4.55 -11.41 7.65
CA THR A 19 -3.98 -12.75 7.77
C THR A 19 -3.66 -13.34 6.39
N THR A 20 -4.57 -13.19 5.43
CA THR A 20 -4.38 -13.66 4.05
C THR A 20 -3.17 -13.00 3.38
N LEU A 21 -2.98 -11.68 3.57
CA LEU A 21 -1.80 -10.98 3.05
C LEU A 21 -0.51 -11.43 3.74
N LYS A 22 -0.51 -11.57 5.07
CA LYS A 22 0.65 -12.06 5.85
C LYS A 22 1.09 -13.45 5.40
N GLU A 23 0.15 -14.38 5.26
CA GLU A 23 0.43 -15.73 4.76
C GLU A 23 0.96 -15.72 3.32
N GLY A 24 0.39 -14.85 2.48
CA GLY A 24 0.85 -14.63 1.12
C GLY A 24 2.29 -14.14 1.04
N ASN A 25 2.65 -13.15 1.86
CA ASN A 25 4.03 -12.68 1.94
C ASN A 25 4.99 -13.73 2.50
N LEU A 26 4.54 -14.55 3.46
CA LEU A 26 5.34 -15.67 3.95
C LEU A 26 5.59 -16.72 2.86
N ARG A 27 4.61 -16.99 1.99
CA ARG A 27 4.81 -17.86 0.82
C ARG A 27 5.82 -17.26 -0.16
N PHE A 28 5.67 -15.98 -0.48
CA PHE A 28 6.60 -15.25 -1.35
C PHE A 28 8.06 -15.36 -0.85
N GLN A 29 8.31 -15.07 0.43
CA GLN A 29 9.64 -15.19 1.05
C GLN A 29 10.22 -16.61 0.98
N LYS A 30 9.37 -17.64 1.03
CA LYS A 30 9.77 -19.05 0.94
C LYS A 30 9.87 -19.57 -0.50
N SER A 31 9.72 -18.70 -1.50
CA SER A 31 9.61 -19.08 -2.92
C SER A 31 8.48 -20.10 -3.20
N LEU A 32 7.46 -20.11 -2.35
CA LEU A 32 6.23 -20.88 -2.53
C LEU A 32 5.19 -20.01 -3.23
N ARG A 33 4.26 -20.64 -3.94
CA ARG A 33 3.14 -19.96 -4.60
C ARG A 33 1.88 -20.77 -4.45
N ALA A 34 0.75 -20.11 -4.26
CA ALA A 34 -0.52 -20.78 -4.38
C ALA A 34 -0.71 -21.30 -5.80
N ASN A 35 -1.19 -22.54 -5.95
CA ASN A 35 -1.51 -23.08 -7.26
C ASN A 35 -2.71 -22.31 -7.85
N ARG A 36 -2.47 -21.48 -8.86
CA ARG A 36 -3.46 -20.61 -9.52
C ARG A 36 -3.36 -20.75 -11.03
N ASN A 37 -4.51 -20.71 -11.70
CA ASN A 37 -4.60 -20.53 -13.14
C ASN A 37 -5.09 -19.12 -13.44
N LEU A 38 -4.18 -18.24 -13.85
CA LEU A 38 -4.51 -16.82 -14.06
C LEU A 38 -5.54 -16.62 -15.17
N LEU A 39 -5.49 -17.42 -16.23
CA LEU A 39 -6.46 -17.33 -17.32
C LEU A 39 -7.86 -17.79 -16.87
N GLU A 40 -7.92 -18.78 -15.98
CA GLU A 40 -9.17 -19.17 -15.33
C GLU A 40 -9.70 -18.05 -14.43
N GLN A 41 -8.83 -17.37 -13.67
CA GLN A 41 -9.26 -16.21 -12.86
C GLN A 41 -9.76 -15.04 -13.72
N VAL A 42 -9.19 -14.82 -14.92
CA VAL A 42 -9.79 -13.88 -15.89
C VAL A 42 -11.23 -14.30 -16.19
N ASN A 43 -11.46 -15.58 -16.52
CA ASN A 43 -12.80 -16.08 -16.81
C ASN A 43 -13.76 -15.96 -15.61
N ASP A 44 -13.27 -16.25 -14.40
CA ASP A 44 -14.04 -16.13 -13.16
C ASP A 44 -14.49 -14.68 -12.90
N THR A 45 -13.70 -13.69 -13.35
CA THR A 45 -13.92 -12.27 -13.04
C THR A 45 -14.62 -11.47 -14.14
N ILE A 46 -14.95 -12.07 -15.29
CA ILE A 46 -15.59 -11.39 -16.45
C ILE A 46 -16.88 -10.66 -16.05
N LYS A 47 -17.68 -11.27 -15.16
CA LYS A 47 -18.98 -10.72 -14.75
C LYS A 47 -18.91 -9.84 -13.51
N GLY A 48 -17.75 -9.73 -12.88
CA GLY A 48 -17.54 -8.99 -11.64
C GLY A 48 -16.32 -9.49 -10.88
N GLN A 49 -15.73 -8.60 -10.08
CA GLN A 49 -14.60 -8.90 -9.20
C GLN A 49 -15.00 -8.65 -7.75
N PHE A 50 -14.44 -9.42 -6.82
CA PHE A 50 -14.74 -9.30 -5.40
C PHE A 50 -13.46 -9.23 -4.54
N PRO A 51 -12.60 -8.22 -4.74
CA PRO A 51 -11.33 -8.13 -4.01
C PRO A 51 -11.53 -7.99 -2.51
N PHE A 52 -10.68 -8.60 -1.70
CA PHE A 52 -10.82 -8.55 -0.23
C PHE A 52 -10.04 -7.40 0.42
N ALA A 53 -9.06 -6.83 -0.29
CA ALA A 53 -8.21 -5.75 0.20
C ALA A 53 -7.86 -4.73 -0.92
N THR A 54 -7.60 -3.50 -0.50
CA THR A 54 -7.04 -2.41 -1.31
C THR A 54 -5.64 -2.13 -0.81
N ILE A 55 -4.66 -2.04 -1.71
CA ILE A 55 -3.25 -1.81 -1.35
C ILE A 55 -2.74 -0.58 -2.10
N LEU A 56 -2.39 0.48 -1.36
CA LEU A 56 -1.69 1.63 -1.89
C LEU A 56 -0.19 1.41 -1.77
N SER A 57 0.51 1.27 -2.89
CA SER A 57 1.95 1.01 -2.93
C SER A 57 2.69 1.94 -3.89
N CYS A 58 4.01 1.87 -3.89
CA CYS A 58 4.85 2.66 -4.78
C CYS A 58 4.82 2.14 -6.23
N ILE A 59 5.08 3.01 -7.23
CA ILE A 59 5.30 2.54 -8.62
C ILE A 59 6.59 1.74 -8.79
N ASP A 60 7.45 1.71 -7.78
CA ASP A 60 8.71 0.96 -7.78
C ASP A 60 8.46 -0.45 -8.31
N SER A 61 9.18 -0.82 -9.38
CA SER A 61 8.94 -2.07 -10.12
C SER A 61 9.19 -3.33 -9.28
N ARG A 62 9.85 -3.19 -8.12
CA ARG A 62 10.11 -4.27 -7.17
C ARG A 62 8.97 -4.46 -6.16
N VAL A 63 7.96 -3.59 -6.19
CA VAL A 63 6.87 -3.52 -5.20
C VAL A 63 5.52 -3.84 -5.84
N SER A 64 5.44 -4.97 -6.57
CA SER A 64 4.16 -5.49 -7.05
C SER A 64 3.40 -6.16 -5.91
N SER A 65 2.30 -5.54 -5.49
CA SER A 65 1.47 -6.00 -4.37
C SER A 65 0.94 -7.42 -4.59
N GLU A 66 0.50 -7.73 -5.82
CA GLU A 66 0.01 -9.05 -6.21
C GLU A 66 1.09 -10.12 -6.03
N LEU A 67 2.33 -9.83 -6.42
CA LEU A 67 3.43 -10.79 -6.28
C LEU A 67 3.89 -10.94 -4.83
N ILE A 68 4.10 -9.81 -4.14
CA ILE A 68 4.63 -9.77 -2.76
C ILE A 68 3.68 -10.46 -1.79
N PHE A 69 2.36 -10.35 -2.02
CA PHE A 69 1.35 -11.00 -1.19
C PHE A 69 0.83 -12.30 -1.81
N ASP A 70 1.43 -12.81 -2.89
CA ASP A 70 0.97 -14.01 -3.59
C ASP A 70 -0.56 -13.98 -3.79
N GLN A 71 -1.05 -12.99 -4.53
CA GLN A 71 -2.44 -12.75 -4.91
C GLN A 71 -2.61 -12.82 -6.44
N GLY A 72 -3.80 -13.21 -6.89
CA GLY A 72 -4.14 -13.37 -8.30
C GLY A 72 -5.07 -12.28 -8.83
N ILE A 73 -5.61 -12.52 -10.03
CA ILE A 73 -6.52 -11.60 -10.70
C ILE A 73 -7.85 -11.56 -9.94
N GLY A 74 -8.28 -10.35 -9.56
CA GLY A 74 -9.51 -10.11 -8.81
C GLY A 74 -9.43 -10.33 -7.30
N ASP A 75 -8.26 -10.69 -6.77
CA ASP A 75 -8.08 -10.94 -5.33
C ASP A 75 -7.90 -9.63 -4.53
N ILE A 76 -7.19 -8.64 -5.10
CA ILE A 76 -6.92 -7.32 -4.48
C ILE A 76 -7.11 -6.17 -5.46
N PHE A 77 -7.40 -4.97 -4.95
CA PHE A 77 -7.19 -3.72 -5.70
C PHE A 77 -5.81 -3.17 -5.39
N SER A 78 -5.05 -2.81 -6.43
CA SER A 78 -3.68 -2.34 -6.33
C SER A 78 -3.58 -0.91 -6.87
N VAL A 79 -3.43 0.05 -5.97
CA VAL A 79 -3.27 1.48 -6.28
C VAL A 79 -1.79 1.81 -6.20
N ARG A 80 -1.22 2.40 -7.26
CA ARG A 80 0.24 2.62 -7.35
C ARG A 80 0.58 4.06 -7.69
N ILE A 81 1.37 4.71 -6.85
CA ILE A 81 1.91 6.06 -7.09
C ILE A 81 3.29 6.23 -6.46
N ALA A 82 4.16 7.06 -7.03
CA ALA A 82 5.54 7.16 -6.58
C ALA A 82 5.59 7.84 -5.20
N GLY A 83 6.04 7.09 -4.19
CA GLY A 83 6.01 7.53 -2.78
C GLY A 83 4.66 7.32 -2.08
N ASN A 84 3.73 6.54 -2.65
CA ASN A 84 2.52 6.02 -2.00
C ASN A 84 1.74 7.02 -1.14
N PHE A 85 1.65 8.27 -1.58
CA PHE A 85 0.83 9.33 -0.97
C PHE A 85 -0.60 9.30 -1.53
N VAL A 86 -1.51 10.09 -0.96
CA VAL A 86 -2.88 10.25 -1.48
C VAL A 86 -3.13 11.60 -2.16
N ASN A 87 -4.01 11.57 -3.16
CA ASN A 87 -4.66 12.72 -3.79
C ASN A 87 -6.14 12.37 -4.02
N GLU A 88 -6.91 13.30 -4.60
CA GLU A 88 -8.35 13.11 -4.87
C GLU A 88 -8.66 11.84 -5.68
N ASP A 89 -7.91 11.57 -6.76
CA ASP A 89 -8.12 10.38 -7.59
C ASP A 89 -7.87 9.07 -6.82
N ILE A 90 -6.84 9.05 -5.96
CA ILE A 90 -6.51 7.88 -5.13
C ILE A 90 -7.57 7.67 -4.05
N LEU A 91 -8.02 8.74 -3.39
CA LEU A 91 -9.08 8.66 -2.38
C LEU A 91 -10.39 8.17 -3.01
N GLY A 92 -10.81 8.74 -4.14
CA GLY A 92 -12.00 8.27 -4.85
C GLY A 92 -11.89 6.81 -5.31
N SER A 93 -10.70 6.37 -5.72
CA SER A 93 -10.44 4.96 -6.04
C SER A 93 -10.59 4.04 -4.82
N MET A 94 -10.11 4.48 -3.65
CA MET A 94 -10.26 3.74 -2.39
C MET A 94 -11.71 3.71 -1.91
N GLU A 95 -12.44 4.82 -2.02
CA GLU A 95 -13.88 4.90 -1.70
C GLU A 95 -14.68 3.93 -2.57
N PHE A 96 -14.40 3.90 -3.88
CA PHE A 96 -14.99 2.89 -4.77
C PHE A 96 -14.65 1.47 -4.29
N ALA A 97 -13.37 1.19 -4.03
CA ALA A 97 -12.91 -0.15 -3.66
C ALA A 97 -13.56 -0.64 -2.35
N CYS A 98 -13.69 0.23 -1.36
CA CYS A 98 -14.24 -0.13 -0.05
C CYS A 98 -15.77 -0.07 -0.04
N LYS A 99 -16.37 1.07 -0.39
CA LYS A 99 -17.81 1.32 -0.22
C LYS A 99 -18.66 0.62 -1.26
N LEU A 100 -18.17 0.54 -2.51
CA LEU A 100 -18.94 -0.02 -3.63
C LEU A 100 -18.53 -1.45 -3.95
N ALA A 101 -17.23 -1.73 -4.00
CA ALA A 101 -16.72 -3.05 -4.37
C ALA A 101 -16.49 -3.99 -3.17
N GLY A 102 -16.46 -3.46 -1.93
CA GLY A 102 -16.56 -4.26 -0.71
C GLY A 102 -15.25 -4.76 -0.10
N THR A 103 -14.09 -4.18 -0.43
CA THR A 103 -12.83 -4.53 0.26
C THR A 103 -12.92 -4.23 1.76
N LYS A 104 -12.26 -5.06 2.58
CA LYS A 104 -12.32 -5.00 4.05
C LYS A 104 -11.06 -4.43 4.71
N LEU A 105 -10.00 -4.25 3.92
CA LEU A 105 -8.70 -3.82 4.42
C LEU A 105 -8.08 -2.84 3.43
N ILE A 106 -7.57 -1.73 3.93
CA ILE A 106 -6.66 -0.84 3.22
C ILE A 106 -5.26 -1.03 3.82
N VAL A 107 -4.27 -1.29 2.98
CA VAL A 107 -2.85 -1.30 3.38
C VAL A 107 -2.13 -0.17 2.64
N VAL A 108 -1.54 0.76 3.38
CA VAL A 108 -0.56 1.71 2.85
C VAL A 108 0.82 1.07 2.97
N LEU A 109 1.35 0.59 1.85
CA LEU A 109 2.60 -0.15 1.79
C LEU A 109 3.74 0.73 1.28
N GLY A 110 4.57 1.19 2.23
CA GLY A 110 5.88 1.76 1.91
C GLY A 110 6.92 0.69 1.66
N HIS A 111 8.14 1.09 1.30
CA HIS A 111 9.25 0.15 1.10
C HIS A 111 10.61 0.78 1.36
N THR A 112 11.59 -0.06 1.68
CA THR A 112 12.98 0.37 1.87
C THR A 112 13.59 0.90 0.56
N SER A 113 14.51 1.87 0.69
CA SER A 113 15.23 2.51 -0.43
C SER A 113 14.32 3.10 -1.52
N CYS A 114 13.21 3.74 -1.12
CA CYS A 114 12.25 4.34 -2.05
C CYS A 114 12.83 5.53 -2.82
N GLY A 115 12.84 5.45 -4.15
CA GLY A 115 13.38 6.51 -5.03
C GLY A 115 12.65 7.85 -4.92
N ALA A 116 11.32 7.82 -4.74
CA ALA A 116 10.55 9.05 -4.56
C ALA A 116 10.87 9.72 -3.21
N VAL A 117 11.02 8.94 -2.14
CA VAL A 117 11.41 9.44 -0.82
C VAL A 117 12.82 10.02 -0.86
N LYS A 118 13.78 9.32 -1.50
CA LYS A 118 15.13 9.85 -1.74
C LYS A 118 15.11 11.19 -2.46
N GLY A 119 14.33 11.30 -3.54
CA GLY A 119 14.18 12.56 -4.27
C GLY A 119 13.57 13.68 -3.41
N ALA A 120 12.65 13.36 -2.50
CA ALA A 120 12.11 14.33 -1.57
C ALA A 120 13.14 14.79 -0.53
N CYS A 121 13.95 13.87 0.02
CA CYS A 121 15.04 14.18 0.95
C CYS A 121 16.11 15.09 0.29
N ASP A 122 16.40 14.88 -1.00
CA ASP A 122 17.38 15.68 -1.75
C ASP A 122 16.83 16.98 -2.34
N ASP A 123 15.54 17.27 -2.10
CA ASP A 123 14.81 18.37 -2.73
C ASP A 123 14.92 18.42 -4.27
N ALA A 124 14.89 17.24 -4.91
CA ALA A 124 15.05 17.12 -6.35
C ALA A 124 14.02 17.96 -7.14
N LYS A 125 14.48 18.64 -8.20
CA LYS A 125 13.67 19.52 -9.05
C LYS A 125 13.65 19.01 -10.49
N LEU A 126 12.46 18.67 -10.97
CA LEU A 126 12.22 18.29 -12.36
C LEU A 126 10.73 18.36 -12.68
N GLY A 127 10.28 19.21 -13.60
CA GLY A 127 8.88 19.27 -14.09
C GLY A 127 7.79 18.92 -13.05
N ASN A 128 6.91 17.99 -13.42
CA ASN A 128 5.84 17.47 -12.54
C ASN A 128 6.35 16.69 -11.32
N LEU A 129 7.56 16.12 -11.39
CA LEU A 129 8.18 15.42 -10.25
C LEU A 129 8.31 16.38 -9.05
N THR A 130 8.68 17.64 -9.27
CA THR A 130 8.78 18.64 -8.20
C THR A 130 7.47 18.79 -7.42
N GLY A 131 6.34 18.88 -8.13
CA GLY A 131 5.01 19.00 -7.51
C GLY A 131 4.57 17.72 -6.79
N MET A 132 4.97 16.56 -7.31
CA MET A 132 4.74 15.28 -6.67
C MET A 132 5.53 15.13 -5.37
N LEU A 133 6.84 15.43 -5.38
CA LEU A 133 7.72 15.30 -4.21
C LEU A 133 7.31 16.23 -3.05
N LYS A 134 6.69 17.38 -3.35
CA LYS A 134 6.09 18.25 -2.32
C LYS A 134 5.06 17.53 -1.43
N LYS A 135 4.41 16.49 -1.92
CA LYS A 135 3.43 15.70 -1.14
C LYS A 135 4.11 14.75 -0.13
N ILE A 136 5.40 14.46 -0.32
CA ILE A 136 6.22 13.60 0.56
C ILE A 136 7.01 14.45 1.57
N LYS A 137 7.30 15.72 1.24
CA LYS A 137 8.05 16.64 2.12
C LYS A 137 7.57 16.73 3.58
N PRO A 138 6.26 16.71 3.88
CA PRO A 138 5.82 16.67 5.28
C PRO A 138 6.41 15.51 6.08
N ALA A 139 6.63 14.35 5.45
CA ALA A 139 7.30 13.22 6.10
C ALA A 139 8.79 13.49 6.34
N VAL A 140 9.47 14.13 5.39
CA VAL A 140 10.90 14.52 5.52
C VAL A 140 11.06 15.47 6.71
N GLU A 141 10.15 16.45 6.84
CA GLU A 141 10.15 17.46 7.90
C GLU A 141 9.79 16.86 9.27
N ALA A 142 8.86 15.90 9.30
CA ALA A 142 8.41 15.24 10.54
C ALA A 142 9.44 14.27 11.14
N VAL A 143 10.42 13.78 10.37
CA VAL A 143 11.53 12.99 10.90
C VAL A 143 12.62 13.93 11.42
N THR A 144 12.79 13.99 12.74
CA THR A 144 13.71 14.95 13.39
C THR A 144 15.13 14.44 13.57
N GLU A 145 15.35 13.13 13.42
CA GLU A 145 16.66 12.50 13.53
C GLU A 145 17.16 11.99 12.17
N PRO A 146 18.47 12.03 11.90
CA PRO A 146 19.51 12.65 12.73
C PRO A 146 19.37 14.18 12.80
N LYS A 147 19.73 14.79 13.94
CA LYS A 147 19.72 16.27 14.08
C LYS A 147 20.62 17.00 13.09
N GLU A 148 21.70 16.36 12.66
CA GLU A 148 22.62 16.94 11.69
C GLU A 148 21.97 16.97 10.29
N VAL A 149 21.66 18.19 9.80
CA VAL A 149 20.94 18.40 8.54
C VAL A 149 21.74 17.93 7.32
N SER A 150 23.07 18.02 7.37
CA SER A 150 23.96 17.65 6.25
C SER A 150 23.80 16.18 5.81
N ILE A 151 23.40 15.30 6.74
CA ILE A 151 23.22 13.85 6.51
C ILE A 151 21.75 13.44 6.36
N ARG A 152 20.82 14.39 6.28
CA ARG A 152 19.39 14.16 6.02
C ARG A 152 19.09 14.16 4.52
N ASN A 153 19.77 13.28 3.79
CA ASN A 153 19.71 13.19 2.33
C ASN A 153 19.69 11.71 1.87
N SER A 154 19.61 11.48 0.56
CA SER A 154 19.46 10.14 -0.02
C SER A 154 20.65 9.20 0.18
N SER A 155 21.83 9.70 0.53
CA SER A 155 22.99 8.86 0.87
C SER A 155 22.86 8.18 2.23
N ASN A 156 21.99 8.68 3.11
CA ASN A 156 21.68 8.10 4.40
C ASN A 156 20.43 7.21 4.31
N GLU A 157 20.63 5.93 3.98
CA GLU A 157 19.52 4.97 3.81
C GLU A 157 18.66 4.82 5.07
N ASN A 158 19.25 4.93 6.28
CA ASN A 158 18.49 4.87 7.52
C ASN A 158 17.52 6.03 7.62
N PHE A 159 17.99 7.26 7.37
CA PHE A 159 17.11 8.44 7.33
C PHE A 159 16.01 8.29 6.27
N VAL A 160 16.37 7.87 5.05
CA VAL A 160 15.40 7.63 3.97
C VAL A 160 14.32 6.62 4.37
N ASN A 161 14.71 5.52 5.02
CA ASN A 161 13.77 4.48 5.45
C ASN A 161 12.86 4.97 6.60
N GLU A 162 13.38 5.78 7.52
CA GLU A 162 12.56 6.42 8.56
C GLU A 162 11.56 7.43 7.94
N VAL A 163 11.99 8.20 6.93
CA VAL A 163 11.08 9.09 6.18
C VAL A 163 10.03 8.27 5.43
N ALA A 164 10.39 7.14 4.83
CA ALA A 164 9.43 6.27 4.13
C ALA A 164 8.38 5.71 5.10
N LYS A 165 8.80 5.28 6.30
CA LYS A 165 7.89 4.87 7.37
C LYS A 165 6.97 6.02 7.82
N LYS A 166 7.54 7.20 8.09
CA LYS A 166 6.77 8.40 8.46
C LYS A 166 5.76 8.79 7.37
N ASN A 167 6.13 8.62 6.10
CA ASN A 167 5.25 8.87 4.96
C ASN A 167 4.05 7.91 4.94
N VAL A 168 4.24 6.63 5.29
CA VAL A 168 3.12 5.67 5.46
C VAL A 168 2.17 6.16 6.55
N GLU A 169 2.69 6.51 7.73
CA GLU A 169 1.89 7.00 8.87
C GLU A 169 1.08 8.26 8.49
N LEU A 170 1.75 9.27 7.91
CA LEU A 170 1.09 10.51 7.47
C LEU A 170 0.08 10.27 6.34
N THR A 171 0.32 9.27 5.49
CA THR A 171 -0.63 8.92 4.42
C THR A 171 -1.91 8.31 5.01
N ILE A 172 -1.81 7.44 6.02
CA ILE A 172 -2.97 6.90 6.74
C ILE A 172 -3.77 8.03 7.39
N ASP A 173 -3.09 8.93 8.09
CA ASP A 173 -3.70 10.14 8.65
C ASP A 173 -4.44 10.95 7.58
N ASN A 174 -3.82 11.14 6.41
CA ASN A 174 -4.42 11.88 5.31
C ASN A 174 -5.65 11.17 4.74
N ILE A 175 -5.66 9.84 4.65
CA ILE A 175 -6.83 9.08 4.22
C ILE A 175 -8.01 9.37 5.16
N ILE A 176 -7.80 9.25 6.47
CA ILE A 176 -8.85 9.50 7.47
C ILE A 176 -9.29 10.97 7.47
N LYS A 177 -8.36 11.92 7.32
CA LYS A 177 -8.66 13.36 7.35
C LYS A 177 -9.36 13.87 6.09
N GLN A 178 -9.08 13.26 4.94
CA GLN A 178 -9.49 13.81 3.63
C GLN A 178 -10.64 13.02 2.99
N SER A 179 -11.01 11.84 3.52
CA SER A 179 -12.16 11.07 3.08
C SER A 179 -13.08 10.74 4.26
N GLU A 180 -14.19 11.45 4.35
CA GLU A 180 -15.24 11.19 5.34
C GLU A 180 -15.81 9.77 5.19
N VAL A 181 -15.97 9.30 3.94
CA VAL A 181 -16.45 7.95 3.64
C VAL A 181 -15.54 6.87 4.23
N LEU A 182 -14.23 6.96 4.01
CA LEU A 182 -13.28 5.96 4.53
C LEU A 182 -13.11 6.08 6.05
N ALA A 183 -13.15 7.30 6.59
CA ALA A 183 -13.12 7.53 8.03
C ALA A 183 -14.33 6.89 8.74
N ASP A 184 -15.54 7.10 8.22
CA ASP A 184 -16.76 6.51 8.76
C ASP A 184 -16.74 4.98 8.70
N MET A 185 -16.36 4.41 7.56
CA MET A 185 -16.23 2.96 7.43
C MET A 185 -15.19 2.38 8.41
N HIS A 186 -14.08 3.09 8.63
CA HIS A 186 -13.06 2.68 9.59
C HIS A 186 -13.58 2.75 11.04
N ASN A 187 -14.23 3.85 11.42
CA ASN A 187 -14.80 4.05 12.75
C ASN A 187 -15.91 3.03 13.08
N ASN A 188 -16.71 2.67 12.07
CA ASN A 188 -17.75 1.64 12.17
C ASN A 188 -17.20 0.21 12.13
N LYS A 189 -15.87 0.03 12.02
CA LYS A 189 -15.20 -1.28 11.89
C LYS A 189 -15.63 -2.07 10.65
N GLU A 190 -16.14 -1.39 9.61
CA GLU A 190 -16.47 -2.00 8.33
C GLU A 190 -15.20 -2.32 7.52
N ILE A 191 -14.16 -1.49 7.71
CA ILE A 191 -12.82 -1.67 7.16
C ILE A 191 -11.75 -1.37 8.21
N GLN A 192 -10.54 -1.88 7.99
CA GLN A 192 -9.35 -1.44 8.71
C GLN A 192 -8.39 -0.74 7.75
N ILE A 193 -7.69 0.30 8.22
CA ILE A 193 -6.63 0.99 7.49
C ILE A 193 -5.35 0.80 8.27
N ILE A 194 -4.36 0.14 7.67
CA ILE A 194 -3.08 -0.14 8.32
C ILE A 194 -1.90 0.27 7.44
N GLY A 195 -0.74 0.40 8.07
CA GLY A 195 0.52 0.62 7.38
C GLY A 195 1.32 -0.66 7.22
N GLY A 196 2.31 -0.62 6.33
CA GLY A 196 3.37 -1.60 6.31
C GLY A 196 4.60 -1.10 5.57
N MET A 197 5.74 -1.73 5.84
CA MET A 197 6.99 -1.51 5.12
C MET A 197 7.49 -2.82 4.52
N TYR A 198 7.62 -2.83 3.21
CA TYR A 198 8.26 -3.90 2.44
C TYR A 198 9.78 -3.72 2.41
N ASN A 199 10.53 -4.74 2.81
CA ASN A 199 11.96 -4.77 2.66
C ASN A 199 12.35 -5.36 1.31
N ILE A 200 12.89 -4.53 0.41
CA ILE A 200 13.28 -4.94 -0.94
C ILE A 200 14.44 -5.95 -0.96
N GLN A 201 15.17 -6.12 0.15
CA GLN A 201 16.34 -7.01 0.21
C GLN A 201 15.97 -8.48 0.43
N ASP A 202 14.95 -8.74 1.26
CA ASP A 202 14.56 -10.09 1.69
C ASP A 202 13.11 -10.44 1.33
N GLY A 203 12.32 -9.47 0.86
CA GLY A 203 10.94 -9.68 0.47
C GLY A 203 9.94 -9.67 1.64
N SER A 204 10.38 -9.36 2.86
CA SER A 204 9.51 -9.32 4.04
C SER A 204 8.67 -8.06 4.11
N VAL A 205 7.48 -8.16 4.70
CA VAL A 205 6.63 -7.02 5.04
C VAL A 205 6.45 -6.94 6.55
N THR A 206 6.81 -5.79 7.13
CA THR A 206 6.48 -5.45 8.51
C THR A 206 5.21 -4.61 8.53
N PHE A 207 4.14 -5.13 9.14
CA PHE A 207 2.85 -4.42 9.26
C PHE A 207 2.80 -3.55 10.52
N TYR A 208 2.08 -2.44 10.46
CA TYR A 208 1.82 -1.51 11.55
C TYR A 208 0.35 -1.63 11.95
N GLU A 209 0.09 -2.40 13.00
CA GLU A 209 -1.25 -2.73 13.50
C GLU A 209 -1.73 -1.76 14.58
#